data_AF-A0A0L0FM24-F1
#
_entry.id   AF-A0A0L0FM24-F1
#
_cell.length_a   1.000
_cell.length_b   1.000
_cell.length_c   1.000
_cell.angle_alpha   90.00
_cell.angle_beta   90.00
_cell.angle_gamma   90.00
#
_symmetry.space_group_name_H-M   'P 1'
#
loop_
_entity.id
_entity.type
_entity.pdbx_description
1 polymer ?
#
loop_
_entity_poly.entity_id
_entity_poly.type
_entity_poly.pdbx_seq_one_letter_code
_entity_poly.pdbx_strand_id
1 'polypeptide(L)'
;MAAQDGLMDTFWELMHLSTPPVDPTPLTRSHKFLLLQGYIYVTLGISFMAASDMVLQMIGHGVPTVEESSMFQMVGAALVIIGYFYMQMAKSNTELLLATTVFDRLVILPPLIIFGYFTGAPTSVSVFFVLADPLIALLTWLSWHHDPARVQKGSKSK
;
A
#
# COMPACT_ATOMS: atom_id res chain seq x y z
N MET A 1 -21.19 -23.01 21.99
CA MET A 1 -19.73 -23.06 22.23
C MET A 1 -18.98 -23.77 21.09
N ALA A 2 -19.36 -25.00 20.68
CA ALA A 2 -18.69 -25.71 19.58
C ALA A 2 -18.63 -25.01 18.19
N ALA A 3 -19.53 -24.07 17.90
CA ALA A 3 -19.53 -23.32 16.64
C ALA A 3 -18.48 -22.18 16.60
N GLN A 4 -17.99 -21.73 17.76
CA GLN A 4 -17.03 -20.62 17.85
C GLN A 4 -15.59 -21.12 17.63
N ASP A 5 -15.29 -22.34 18.06
CA ASP A 5 -13.98 -22.97 17.91
C ASP A 5 -13.67 -23.28 16.44
N GLY A 6 -14.64 -23.85 15.69
CA GLY A 6 -14.45 -24.13 14.27
C GLY A 6 -14.28 -22.89 13.38
N LEU A 7 -14.85 -21.75 13.78
CA LEU A 7 -14.66 -20.48 13.05
C LEU A 7 -13.23 -19.93 13.23
N MET A 8 -12.66 -20.08 14.42
CA MET A 8 -11.28 -19.66 14.68
C MET A 8 -10.27 -20.56 13.96
N ASP A 9 -10.51 -21.87 13.91
CA ASP A 9 -9.64 -22.80 13.18
C ASP A 9 -9.68 -22.52 11.67
N THR A 10 -10.88 -22.30 11.11
CA THR A 10 -11.04 -21.92 9.70
C THR A 10 -10.36 -20.58 9.42
N PHE A 11 -10.51 -19.60 10.33
CA PHE A 11 -9.84 -18.31 10.19
C PHE A 11 -8.31 -18.44 10.23
N TRP A 12 -7.76 -19.26 11.13
CA TRP A 12 -6.33 -19.54 11.20
C TRP A 12 -5.80 -20.25 9.97
N GLU A 13 -6.54 -21.22 9.45
CA GLU A 13 -6.19 -21.94 8.23
C GLU A 13 -6.19 -21.00 7.00
N LEU A 14 -7.21 -20.15 6.88
CA LEU A 14 -7.29 -19.11 5.85
C LEU A 14 -6.16 -18.09 5.99
N MET A 15 -5.81 -17.70 7.22
CA MET A 15 -4.68 -16.81 7.48
C MET A 15 -3.36 -17.43 7.02
N HIS A 16 -3.10 -18.71 7.32
CA HIS A 16 -1.91 -19.41 6.85
C HIS A 16 -1.87 -19.62 5.33
N LEU A 17 -3.02 -19.89 4.70
CA LEU A 17 -3.14 -19.95 3.24
C LEU A 17 -2.93 -18.59 2.56
N SER A 18 -3.28 -17.49 3.24
CA SER A 18 -3.17 -16.13 2.69
C SER A 18 -1.75 -15.55 2.73
N THR A 19 -0.85 -16.12 3.53
CA THR A 19 0.55 -15.69 3.54
C THR A 19 1.28 -16.31 2.36
N PRO A 20 1.84 -15.51 1.43
CA PRO A 20 2.63 -16.07 0.35
C PRO A 20 3.83 -16.83 0.93
N PRO A 21 4.27 -17.94 0.30
CA PRO A 21 5.43 -18.68 0.76
C PRO A 21 6.63 -17.74 0.86
N VAL A 22 7.28 -17.74 2.02
CA VAL A 22 8.47 -16.92 2.26
C VAL A 22 9.61 -17.54 1.48
N ASP A 23 10.08 -16.82 0.46
CA ASP A 23 11.26 -17.23 -0.29
C ASP A 23 12.50 -17.07 0.61
N PRO A 24 13.30 -18.13 0.83
CA PRO A 24 14.51 -18.06 1.66
C PRO A 24 15.63 -17.20 1.02
N THR A 25 15.47 -16.75 -0.22
CA THR A 25 16.44 -15.88 -0.87
C THR A 25 16.47 -14.49 -0.22
N PRO A 26 17.66 -13.85 -0.17
CA PRO A 26 17.75 -12.48 0.34
C PRO A 26 16.89 -11.54 -0.52
N LEU A 27 16.06 -10.74 0.16
CA LEU A 27 15.16 -9.76 -0.46
C LEU A 27 15.92 -8.85 -1.43
N THR A 28 15.40 -8.72 -2.64
CA THR A 28 15.97 -7.80 -3.62
C THR A 28 15.78 -6.35 -3.19
N ARG A 29 16.51 -5.42 -3.82
CA ARG A 29 16.45 -4.00 -3.45
C ARG A 29 15.03 -3.44 -3.62
N SER A 30 14.34 -3.86 -4.67
CA SER A 30 12.96 -3.41 -4.93
C SER A 30 11.98 -3.94 -3.90
N HIS A 31 12.12 -5.19 -3.45
CA HIS A 31 11.26 -5.75 -2.39
C HIS A 31 11.52 -5.09 -1.04
N LYS A 32 12.77 -4.73 -0.72
CA LYS A 32 13.08 -3.91 0.48
C LYS A 32 12.44 -2.52 0.38
N PHE A 33 12.45 -1.92 -0.80
CA PHE A 33 11.79 -0.64 -1.03
C PHE A 33 10.26 -0.74 -0.89
N LEU A 34 9.65 -1.81 -1.42
CA LEU A 34 8.23 -2.10 -1.24
C LEU A 34 7.87 -2.34 0.23
N LEU A 35 8.72 -3.05 0.97
CA LEU A 35 8.56 -3.26 2.41
C LEU A 35 8.61 -1.93 3.18
N LEU A 36 9.57 -1.05 2.85
CA LEU A 36 9.67 0.28 3.44
C LEU A 36 8.42 1.11 3.16
N GLN A 37 7.89 1.07 1.93
CA GLN A 37 6.62 1.71 1.62
C GLN A 37 5.50 1.15 2.50
N GLY A 38 5.40 -0.18 2.64
CA GLY A 38 4.42 -0.81 3.52
C GLY A 38 4.42 -0.22 4.93
N TYR A 39 5.61 -0.05 5.53
CA TYR A 39 5.75 0.62 6.83
C TYR A 39 5.28 2.09 6.81
N ILE A 40 5.67 2.87 5.80
CA ILE A 40 5.24 4.26 5.65
C ILE A 40 3.71 4.35 5.55
N TYR A 41 3.08 3.50 4.75
CA TYR A 41 1.62 3.45 4.59
C TYR A 41 0.90 3.07 5.89
N VAL A 42 1.42 2.08 6.63
CA VAL A 42 0.85 1.71 7.94
C VAL A 42 0.99 2.85 8.95
N THR A 43 2.18 3.44 9.08
CA THR A 43 2.39 4.55 10.01
C THR A 43 1.49 5.74 9.66
N LEU A 44 1.46 6.13 8.38
CA LEU A 44 0.60 7.22 7.92
C LEU A 44 -0.88 6.91 8.12
N GLY A 45 -1.30 5.69 7.83
CA GLY A 45 -2.68 5.23 8.03
C GLY A 45 -3.10 5.26 9.49
N ILE A 46 -2.24 4.80 10.41
CA ILE A 46 -2.47 4.90 11.85
C ILE A 46 -2.55 6.37 12.28
N SER A 47 -1.71 7.25 11.75
CA SER A 47 -1.79 8.69 12.04
C SER A 47 -3.12 9.29 11.59
N PHE A 48 -3.62 8.95 10.40
CA PHE A 48 -4.94 9.39 9.94
C PHE A 48 -6.09 8.80 10.77
N MET A 49 -5.99 7.56 11.23
CA MET A 49 -7.01 6.94 12.08
C MET A 49 -7.06 7.54 13.49
N ALA A 50 -5.90 7.78 14.11
CA ALA A 50 -5.81 8.21 15.50
C ALA A 50 -5.86 9.73 15.66
N ALA A 51 -5.40 10.49 14.65
CA ALA A 51 -5.21 11.92 14.73
C ALA A 51 -5.50 12.63 13.39
N SER A 52 -6.58 12.23 12.70
CA SER A 52 -7.03 12.83 11.42
C SER A 52 -7.01 14.36 11.48
N ASP A 53 -7.57 14.96 12.53
CA ASP A 53 -7.68 16.42 12.67
C ASP A 53 -6.31 17.11 12.71
N MET A 54 -5.36 16.52 13.43
CA MET A 54 -4.01 17.07 13.56
C MET A 54 -3.26 16.95 12.23
N VAL A 55 -3.38 15.80 11.56
CA VAL A 55 -2.75 15.57 10.25
C VAL A 55 -3.30 16.54 9.20
N LEU A 56 -4.62 16.76 9.17
CA LEU A 56 -5.27 17.68 8.25
C LEU A 56 -4.87 19.14 8.49
N GLN A 57 -4.72 19.54 9.75
CA GLN A 57 -4.20 20.86 10.09
C GLN A 57 -2.74 21.03 9.67
N MET A 58 -1.89 20.02 9.86
CA MET A 58 -0.49 20.06 9.44
C MET A 58 -0.30 20.21 7.93
N ILE A 59 -1.21 19.65 7.13
CA ILE A 59 -1.19 19.81 5.66
C ILE A 59 -1.88 21.10 5.18
N GLY A 60 -2.29 21.97 6.11
CA GLY A 60 -2.89 23.28 5.79
C GLY A 60 -4.35 23.22 5.35
N HIS A 61 -5.07 22.13 5.63
CA HIS A 61 -6.48 22.00 5.27
C HIS A 61 -7.41 22.85 6.17
N GLY A 62 -6.92 23.27 7.34
CA GLY A 62 -7.70 23.99 8.35
C GLY A 62 -8.34 23.05 9.38
N VAL A 63 -9.36 23.52 10.09
CA VAL A 63 -10.11 22.70 11.05
C VAL A 63 -11.14 21.87 10.27
N PRO A 64 -10.98 20.55 10.17
CA PRO A 64 -11.90 19.72 9.43
C PRO A 64 -13.26 19.63 10.13
N THR A 65 -14.30 19.44 9.34
CA THR A 65 -15.62 19.03 9.86
C THR A 65 -15.56 17.60 10.41
N VAL A 66 -16.55 17.24 11.23
CA VAL A 66 -16.68 15.87 11.77
C VAL A 66 -16.79 14.83 10.64
N GLU A 67 -17.51 15.18 9.57
CA GLU A 67 -17.71 14.33 8.40
C GLU A 67 -16.40 14.10 7.66
N GLU A 68 -15.64 15.16 7.38
CA GLU A 68 -14.30 15.05 6.76
C GLU A 68 -13.36 14.21 7.63
N SER A 69 -13.32 14.47 8.93
CA SER A 69 -12.48 13.71 9.86
C SER A 69 -12.79 12.21 9.82
N SER A 70 -14.07 11.84 9.81
CA SER A 70 -14.49 10.43 9.71
C SER A 70 -14.08 9.79 8.38
N MET A 71 -14.17 10.53 7.27
CA MET A 71 -13.72 10.08 5.96
C MET A 71 -12.21 9.85 5.95
N PHE A 72 -11.42 10.76 6.55
CA PHE A 72 -9.98 10.61 6.66
C PHE A 72 -9.56 9.44 7.55
N GLN A 73 -10.34 9.10 8.57
CA GLN A 73 -10.12 7.89 9.35
C GLN A 73 -10.35 6.63 8.51
N MET A 74 -11.38 6.61 7.65
CA MET A 74 -11.61 5.51 6.70
C MET A 74 -10.48 5.40 5.67
N VAL A 75 -10.00 6.53 5.16
CA VAL A 75 -8.79 6.57 4.30
C VAL A 75 -7.59 6.03 5.07
N GLY A 76 -7.40 6.41 6.33
CA GLY A 76 -6.37 5.88 7.20
C GLY A 76 -6.43 4.35 7.34
N ALA A 77 -7.62 3.80 7.57
CA ALA A 77 -7.84 2.35 7.62
C ALA A 77 -7.47 1.67 6.29
N ALA A 78 -7.86 2.27 5.16
CA ALA A 78 -7.47 1.76 3.84
C ALA A 78 -5.94 1.78 3.64
N LEU A 79 -5.24 2.83 4.07
CA LEU A 79 -3.78 2.91 3.99
C LEU A 79 -3.09 1.83 4.85
N VAL A 80 -3.63 1.53 6.04
CA VAL A 80 -3.11 0.42 6.87
C VAL A 80 -3.26 -0.92 6.15
N ILE A 81 -4.43 -1.17 5.55
CA ILE A 81 -4.69 -2.41 4.80
C ILE A 81 -3.73 -2.52 3.59
N ILE A 82 -3.58 -1.45 2.81
CA ILE A 82 -2.67 -1.41 1.67
C ILE A 82 -1.22 -1.63 2.13
N GLY A 83 -0.79 -0.94 3.20
CA GLY A 83 0.54 -1.09 3.77
C GLY A 83 0.82 -2.51 4.23
N TYR A 84 -0.17 -3.17 4.85
CA TYR A 84 -0.10 -4.59 5.20
C TYR A 84 0.10 -5.47 3.96
N PHE A 85 -0.69 -5.29 2.90
CA PHE A 85 -0.51 -6.05 1.66
C PHE A 85 0.87 -5.83 1.05
N TYR A 86 1.43 -4.62 1.14
CA TYR A 86 2.76 -4.33 0.61
C TYR A 86 3.85 -5.08 1.38
N MET A 87 3.73 -5.14 2.70
CA MET A 87 4.64 -5.93 3.53
C MET A 87 4.54 -7.43 3.21
N GLN A 88 3.34 -7.95 2.95
CA GLN A 88 3.13 -9.35 2.59
C GLN A 88 3.63 -9.67 1.18
N MET A 89 3.36 -8.81 0.20
CA MET A 89 3.89 -8.93 -1.17
C MET A 89 5.41 -8.86 -1.19
N ALA A 90 6.02 -7.98 -0.40
CA ALA A 90 7.48 -7.90 -0.31
C ALA A 90 8.12 -9.23 0.11
N LYS A 91 7.50 -9.97 1.03
CA LYS A 91 8.01 -11.28 1.51
C LYS A 91 7.96 -12.39 0.46
N SER A 92 7.07 -12.27 -0.53
CA SER A 92 6.96 -13.26 -1.62
C SER A 92 8.12 -13.20 -2.62
N ASN A 93 8.93 -12.14 -2.60
CA ASN A 93 10.05 -11.88 -3.51
C ASN A 93 9.72 -12.06 -5.01
N THR A 94 8.44 -11.94 -5.39
CA THR A 94 7.96 -12.26 -6.74
C THR A 94 7.86 -11.00 -7.60
N GLU A 95 8.60 -10.97 -8.71
CA GLU A 95 8.61 -9.83 -9.64
C GLU A 95 7.23 -9.52 -10.25
N LEU A 96 6.39 -10.55 -10.44
CA LEU A 96 5.04 -10.36 -10.97
C LEU A 96 4.19 -9.48 -10.04
N LEU A 97 4.25 -9.70 -8.72
CA LEU A 97 3.50 -8.92 -7.75
C LEU A 97 3.99 -7.47 -7.64
N LEU A 98 5.30 -7.26 -7.81
CA LEU A 98 5.84 -5.91 -7.92
C LEU A 98 5.30 -5.20 -9.17
N ALA A 99 5.27 -5.89 -10.31
CA ALA A 99 4.76 -5.35 -11.57
C ALA A 99 3.27 -5.00 -11.49
N THR A 100 2.44 -5.88 -10.91
CA THR A 100 1.01 -5.62 -10.73
C THR A 100 0.78 -4.44 -9.81
N THR A 101 1.55 -4.30 -8.72
CA THR A 101 1.42 -3.16 -7.80
C THR A 101 1.73 -1.83 -8.49
N VAL A 102 2.79 -1.78 -9.31
CA VAL A 102 3.13 -0.58 -10.09
C VAL A 102 2.03 -0.29 -11.12
N PHE A 103 1.49 -1.31 -11.78
CA PHE A 103 0.39 -1.16 -12.73
C PHE A 103 -0.88 -0.63 -12.06
N ASP A 104 -1.30 -1.21 -10.93
CA ASP A 104 -2.49 -0.80 -10.20
C ASP A 104 -2.41 0.67 -9.77
N ARG A 105 -1.24 1.11 -9.31
CA ARG A 105 -0.99 2.51 -8.95
C ARG A 105 -1.08 3.49 -10.10
N LEU A 106 -0.59 3.10 -11.29
CA LEU A 106 -0.58 3.98 -12.45
C LEU A 106 -1.90 3.97 -13.22
N VAL A 107 -2.65 2.87 -13.17
CA VAL A 107 -3.83 2.66 -14.02
C VAL A 107 -5.14 2.71 -13.24
N ILE A 108 -5.18 2.12 -12.05
CA ILE A 108 -6.42 1.99 -11.27
C ILE A 108 -6.61 3.16 -10.30
N LEU A 109 -5.52 3.58 -9.63
CA LEU A 109 -5.62 4.63 -8.62
C LEU A 109 -5.99 6.02 -9.18
N PRO A 110 -5.47 6.49 -10.32
CA PRO A 110 -5.81 7.83 -10.80
C PRO A 110 -7.29 7.99 -11.15
N PRO A 111 -7.96 7.06 -11.88
CA PRO A 111 -9.40 7.11 -12.08
C PRO A 111 -10.19 7.10 -10.76
N LEU A 112 -9.74 6.33 -9.76
CA LEU A 112 -10.39 6.26 -8.46
C LEU A 112 -10.33 7.61 -7.72
N ILE A 113 -9.19 8.29 -7.76
CA ILE A 113 -9.05 9.61 -7.12
C ILE A 113 -9.85 10.68 -7.88
N ILE A 114 -9.87 10.60 -9.22
CA ILE A 114 -10.70 11.48 -10.06
C ILE A 114 -12.18 11.29 -9.71
N PHE A 115 -12.63 10.04 -9.57
CA PHE A 115 -13.99 9.74 -9.12
C PHE A 115 -14.25 10.33 -7.73
N GLY A 116 -13.33 10.12 -6.78
CA GLY A 116 -13.38 10.69 -5.43
C GLY A 116 -13.57 12.20 -5.44
N TYR A 117 -12.83 12.91 -6.30
CA TYR A 117 -12.95 14.35 -6.49
C TYR A 117 -14.37 14.76 -6.93
N PHE A 118 -14.96 14.06 -7.91
CA PHE A 118 -16.33 14.33 -8.34
C PHE A 118 -17.40 14.00 -7.28
N THR A 119 -17.11 13.07 -6.36
CA THR A 119 -18.00 12.72 -5.24
C THR A 119 -17.82 13.60 -4.00
N GLY A 120 -16.96 14.62 -4.05
CA GLY A 120 -16.78 15.60 -2.96
C GLY A 120 -15.53 15.40 -2.10
N ALA A 121 -14.56 14.60 -2.53
CA ALA A 121 -13.27 14.54 -1.83
C ALA A 121 -12.56 15.92 -1.87
N PRO A 122 -11.87 16.33 -0.79
CA PRO A 122 -11.14 17.59 -0.75
C PRO A 122 -10.10 17.71 -1.87
N THR A 123 -10.21 18.78 -2.65
CA THR A 123 -9.33 19.04 -3.81
C THR A 123 -7.85 18.95 -3.46
N SER A 124 -7.43 19.54 -2.32
CA SER A 124 -6.03 19.53 -1.89
C SER A 124 -5.49 18.11 -1.68
N VAL A 125 -6.31 17.24 -1.12
CA VAL A 125 -5.97 15.85 -0.85
C VAL A 125 -5.99 15.02 -2.13
N SER A 126 -7.01 15.19 -2.99
CA SER A 126 -7.06 14.53 -4.29
C SER A 126 -5.84 14.89 -5.15
N VAL A 127 -5.45 16.16 -5.20
CA VAL A 127 -4.25 16.61 -5.93
C VAL A 127 -2.99 16.01 -5.33
N PHE A 128 -2.86 16.00 -3.99
CA PHE A 128 -1.71 15.39 -3.31
C PHE A 128 -1.56 13.92 -3.69
N PHE A 129 -2.63 13.11 -3.59
CA PHE A 129 -2.56 11.68 -3.91
C PHE A 129 -2.37 11.40 -5.40
N VAL A 130 -2.99 12.19 -6.30
CA VAL A 130 -2.81 12.07 -7.76
C VAL A 130 -1.37 12.33 -8.17
N LEU A 131 -0.63 13.17 -7.44
CA LEU A 131 0.77 13.46 -7.75
C LEU A 131 1.73 12.52 -7.01
N ALA A 132 1.50 12.31 -5.72
CA ALA A 132 2.38 11.53 -4.87
C ALA A 132 2.38 10.05 -5.28
N ASP A 133 1.23 9.47 -5.61
CA ASP A 133 1.15 8.02 -5.87
C ASP A 133 1.86 7.60 -7.18
N PRO A 134 1.64 8.27 -8.33
CA PRO A 134 2.41 7.98 -9.54
C PRO A 134 3.90 8.22 -9.37
N LEU A 135 4.30 9.23 -8.57
CA LEU A 135 5.70 9.47 -8.26
C LEU A 135 6.33 8.30 -7.49
N ILE A 136 5.64 7.78 -6.46
CA ILE A 136 6.12 6.61 -5.70
C ILE A 136 6.12 5.35 -6.60
N ALA A 137 5.12 5.19 -7.47
CA ALA A 137 5.08 4.11 -8.46
C ALA A 137 6.29 4.16 -9.41
N LEU A 138 6.61 5.35 -9.93
CA LEU A 138 7.79 5.61 -10.76
C LEU A 138 9.09 5.30 -10.01
N LEU A 139 9.24 5.74 -8.76
CA LEU A 139 10.40 5.42 -7.93
C LEU A 139 10.56 3.90 -7.73
N THR A 140 9.44 3.19 -7.59
CA THR A 140 9.43 1.72 -7.45
C THR A 140 9.87 1.06 -8.75
N TRP A 141 9.35 1.54 -9.89
CA TRP A 141 9.75 1.08 -11.22
C TRP A 141 11.22 1.32 -11.53
N LEU A 142 11.75 2.51 -11.21
CA LEU A 142 13.16 2.84 -11.35
C LEU A 142 14.04 1.96 -10.43
N SER A 143 13.63 1.78 -9.17
CA SER A 143 14.31 0.87 -8.25
C SER A 143 14.38 -0.56 -8.79
N TRP A 144 13.32 -0.99 -9.48
CA TRP A 144 13.23 -2.31 -10.11
C TRP A 144 14.10 -2.47 -11.35
N HIS A 145 14.19 -1.45 -12.20
CA HIS A 145 15.06 -1.49 -13.38
C HIS A 145 16.56 -1.45 -13.03
N HIS A 146 16.91 -0.87 -11.89
CA HIS A 146 18.29 -0.83 -11.39
C HIS A 146 18.63 -1.97 -10.42
N ASP A 147 17.79 -3.02 -10.30
CA ASP A 147 18.06 -4.12 -9.38
C ASP A 147 19.11 -5.10 -9.97
N PRO A 148 20.32 -5.23 -9.38
CA PRO A 148 21.38 -6.10 -9.90
C PRO A 148 20.98 -7.58 -9.94
N ALA A 149 19.99 -8.00 -9.15
CA ALA A 149 19.47 -9.38 -9.18
C ALA A 149 18.85 -9.75 -10.54
N ARG A 150 18.26 -8.78 -11.25
CA ARG A 150 17.72 -8.99 -12.62
C ARG A 150 18.81 -9.14 -13.66
N VAL A 151 19.87 -8.34 -13.56
CA VAL A 151 21.02 -8.38 -14.48
C VAL A 151 21.67 -9.76 -14.48
N GLN A 152 21.74 -10.42 -13.31
CA GLN A 152 22.30 -11.77 -13.21
C GLN A 152 21.38 -12.85 -13.80
N LYS A 153 20.06 -12.77 -13.63
CA LYS A 153 19.11 -13.72 -14.24
C LYS A 153 19.13 -13.65 -15.78
N GLY A 154 19.26 -12.44 -16.36
CA GLY A 154 19.37 -12.27 -17.81
C GLY A 154 20.67 -12.80 -18.42
N SER A 155 21.76 -12.85 -17.64
CA SER A 155 23.06 -13.38 -18.06
C SER A 155 23.09 -14.92 -18.11
N LYS A 156 22.37 -15.60 -17.20
CA LYS A 156 22.30 -17.07 -17.15
C LYS A 156 21.31 -17.69 -18.15
N SER A 157 20.52 -16.88 -18.85
CA SER A 157 19.54 -17.32 -19.84
C SER A 157 20.00 -17.15 -21.30
N LYS A 158 21.26 -16.74 -21.51
CA LYS A 158 21.93 -16.72 -22.82
C LYS A 158 22.93 -17.86 -22.90
#